data_AF-A0AAU5PBX1-F1
#
_entry.id   AF-A0AAU5PBX1-F1
#
_cell.length_a   1.000
_cell.length_b   1.000
_cell.length_c   1.000
_cell.angle_alpha   90.00
_cell.angle_beta   90.00
_cell.angle_gamma   90.00
#
_symmetry.space_group_name_H-M   'P 1'
#
loop_
_entity.id
_entity.type
_entity.pdbx_description
1 polymer ?
#
loop_
_entity_poly.entity_id
_entity_poly.type
_entity_poly.pdbx_seq_one_letter_code
_entity_poly.pdbx_strand_id
1 'polypeptide(L)'
;MLSVDGKPQIQALNRSQPVLPIVPGISERCTHDYIRYGPIVLFAAFDIATGEVITAPHGRHRAVESEKFLIRIGKTVPAHLQV
;
A
#
# COMPACT_ATOMS: atom_id res chain seq x y z
N MET A 1 7.19 -10.37 18.47
CA MET A 1 7.92 -9.11 18.19
C MET A 1 7.41 -8.57 16.87
N LEU A 2 6.92 -7.33 16.84
CA LEU A 2 6.36 -6.72 15.63
C LEU A 2 7.34 -5.71 15.02
N SER A 3 7.48 -5.74 13.70
CA SER A 3 8.12 -4.68 12.92
C SER A 3 7.05 -3.91 12.15
N VAL A 4 7.07 -2.57 12.22
CA VAL A 4 6.03 -1.70 11.67
C VAL A 4 6.63 -0.73 10.66
N ASP A 5 6.00 -0.59 9.49
CA ASP A 5 6.37 0.39 8.48
C ASP A 5 5.14 1.04 7.82
N GLY A 6 5.34 2.23 7.26
CA GLY A 6 4.36 2.95 6.48
C GLY A 6 4.91 3.31 5.10
N LYS A 7 4.21 2.87 4.05
CA LYS A 7 4.52 3.25 2.67
C LYS A 7 3.52 4.31 2.19
N PRO A 8 3.90 5.61 2.18
CA PRO A 8 3.05 6.65 1.64
C PRO A 8 3.10 6.70 0.11
N GLN A 9 2.18 7.48 -0.47
CA GLN A 9 2.14 7.83 -1.90
C GLN A 9 2.01 6.64 -2.85
N ILE A 10 1.34 5.57 -2.41
CA ILE A 10 0.97 4.47 -3.31
C ILE A 10 -0.16 4.98 -4.21
N GLN A 11 0.05 5.03 -5.51
CA GLN A 11 -0.93 5.57 -6.45
C GLN A 11 -1.24 4.56 -7.55
N ALA A 12 -2.53 4.33 -7.79
CA ALA A 12 -2.97 3.65 -9.00
C ALA A 12 -2.86 4.61 -10.20
N LEU A 13 -2.24 4.12 -11.27
CA LEU A 13 -2.07 4.82 -12.53
C LEU A 13 -2.67 3.96 -13.64
N ASN A 14 -3.45 4.59 -14.51
CA ASN A 14 -3.90 3.97 -15.74
C ASN A 14 -3.50 4.84 -16.93
N ARG A 15 -3.29 4.24 -18.10
CA ARG A 15 -3.06 4.99 -19.34
C ARG A 15 -4.33 5.74 -19.73
N SER A 16 -4.14 6.93 -20.27
CA SER A 16 -5.24 7.75 -20.80
C SER A 16 -5.90 7.13 -22.04
N GLN A 17 -5.15 6.31 -22.78
CA GLN A 17 -5.60 5.61 -23.98
C GLN A 17 -5.18 4.13 -23.95
N PRO A 18 -5.96 3.23 -24.59
CA PRO A 18 -5.61 1.83 -24.68
C PRO A 18 -4.31 1.64 -25.48
N VAL A 19 -3.51 0.67 -25.06
CA VAL A 19 -2.31 0.24 -25.80
C VAL A 19 -2.77 -0.50 -27.05
N LEU A 20 -2.23 -0.13 -28.21
CA LEU A 20 -2.54 -0.81 -29.46
C LEU A 20 -1.85 -2.18 -29.53
N PRO A 21 -2.44 -3.17 -30.24
CA PRO A 21 -1.79 -4.46 -30.44
C PRO A 21 -0.38 -4.31 -31.02
N ILE A 22 0.57 -5.05 -30.45
CA ILE A 22 1.95 -5.07 -30.93
C ILE A 22 1.99 -5.78 -32.29
N VAL A 23 2.63 -5.13 -33.27
CA VAL A 23 2.85 -5.68 -34.61
C VAL A 23 4.34 -5.96 -34.78
N PRO A 24 4.76 -7.15 -35.27
CA PRO A 24 6.18 -7.44 -35.51
C PRO A 24 6.85 -6.36 -36.37
N GLY A 25 8.01 -5.88 -35.94
CA GLY A 25 8.75 -4.81 -36.60
C GLY A 25 8.30 -3.38 -36.25
N ILE A 26 7.28 -3.22 -35.40
CA ILE A 26 6.82 -1.92 -34.90
C ILE A 26 6.92 -1.89 -33.38
N SER A 27 7.61 -0.88 -32.83
CA SER A 27 7.67 -0.67 -31.38
C SER A 27 6.30 -0.34 -30.80
N GLU A 28 6.02 -0.85 -29.60
CA GLU A 28 4.83 -0.53 -28.82
C GLU A 28 4.69 0.98 -28.59
N ARG A 29 3.46 1.50 -28.70
CA ARG A 29 3.15 2.91 -28.44
C ARG A 29 2.21 3.01 -27.25
N CYS A 30 2.62 3.77 -26.25
CA CYS A 30 1.81 4.14 -25.09
C CYS A 30 1.70 5.68 -25.03
N THR A 31 0.57 6.20 -24.57
CA THR A 31 0.45 7.63 -24.25
C THR A 31 1.30 7.98 -23.04
N HIS A 32 1.91 9.16 -23.03
CA HIS A 32 2.80 9.60 -21.95
C HIS A 32 2.04 9.94 -20.65
N ASP A 33 0.77 10.33 -20.77
CA ASP A 33 -0.07 10.79 -19.68
C ASP A 33 -0.83 9.65 -18.98
N TYR A 34 -1.24 9.93 -17.74
CA TYR A 34 -1.91 8.96 -16.86
C TYR A 34 -3.16 9.55 -16.23
N ILE A 35 -4.18 8.70 -16.08
CA ILE A 35 -5.30 8.93 -15.18
C ILE A 35 -4.81 8.60 -13.76
N ARG A 36 -4.93 9.57 -12.86
CA ARG A 36 -4.48 9.49 -11.47
C ARG A 36 -5.68 9.31 -10.54
N TYR A 37 -5.72 8.19 -9.81
CA TYR A 37 -6.81 7.89 -8.86
C TYR A 37 -6.56 8.38 -7.43
N GLY A 38 -5.56 9.26 -7.26
CA GLY A 38 -5.10 9.74 -5.96
C GLY A 38 -4.15 8.77 -5.23
N PRO A 39 -3.30 9.29 -4.34
CA PRO A 39 -2.41 8.47 -3.52
C PRO A 39 -3.12 7.93 -2.28
N ILE A 40 -2.72 6.75 -1.84
CA ILE A 40 -3.01 6.18 -0.53
C ILE A 40 -1.70 5.98 0.26
N VAL A 41 -1.86 5.65 1.53
CA VAL A 41 -0.80 5.18 2.42
C VAL A 41 -1.14 3.77 2.83
N LEU A 42 -0.17 2.86 2.78
CA LEU A 42 -0.29 1.54 3.38
C LEU A 42 0.52 1.51 4.68
N PHE A 43 -0.13 1.22 5.80
CA PHE A 43 0.58 0.81 7.01
C PHE A 43 0.58 -0.71 7.12
N ALA A 44 1.71 -1.28 7.53
CA ALA A 44 1.89 -2.70 7.71
C ALA A 44 2.65 -3.02 9.00
N ALA A 45 2.25 -4.11 9.66
CA ALA A 45 2.95 -4.68 10.79
C ALA A 45 3.20 -6.15 10.52
N PHE A 46 4.47 -6.55 10.57
CA PHE A 46 4.93 -7.91 10.35
C PHE A 46 5.24 -8.57 11.68
N ASP A 47 4.60 -9.71 11.96
CA ASP A 47 4.95 -10.58 13.07
C ASP A 47 6.06 -11.54 12.66
N ILE A 48 7.22 -11.35 13.26
CA ILE A 48 8.42 -12.12 12.95
C ILE A 48 8.29 -13.58 13.40
N ALA A 49 7.47 -13.85 14.42
CA ALA A 49 7.30 -15.21 14.95
C ALA A 49 6.37 -16.07 14.09
N THR A 50 5.31 -15.46 13.54
CA THR A 50 4.27 -16.19 12.80
C THR A 50 4.37 -16.00 11.28
N GLY A 51 5.04 -14.94 10.83
CA GLY A 51 5.08 -14.54 9.43
C GLY A 51 3.83 -13.79 8.96
N GLU A 52 2.89 -13.49 9.87
CA GLU A 52 1.66 -12.79 9.52
C GLU A 52 1.87 -11.29 9.31
N VAL A 53 1.10 -10.70 8.39
CA VAL A 53 1.13 -9.27 8.10
C VAL A 53 -0.24 -8.65 8.35
N ILE A 54 -0.30 -7.70 9.28
CA ILE A 54 -1.48 -6.86 9.52
C ILE A 54 -1.35 -5.60 8.68
N THR A 55 -2.34 -5.29 7.85
CA THR A 55 -2.30 -4.11 6.96
C THR A 55 -3.49 -3.18 7.17
N ALA A 56 -3.28 -1.89 6.89
CA ALA A 56 -4.35 -0.89 6.83
C ALA A 56 -4.04 0.19 5.77
N PRO A 57 -4.78 0.22 4.65
CA PRO A 57 -4.70 1.32 3.70
C PRO A 57 -5.51 2.54 4.19
N HIS A 58 -4.97 3.74 3.98
CA HIS A 58 -5.60 5.03 4.33
C HIS A 58 -5.46 6.05 3.19
N GLY A 59 -6.47 6.92 3.01
CA GLY A 59 -6.46 7.94 1.97
C GLY A 59 -5.59 9.17 2.27
N ARG A 60 -4.99 9.28 3.46
CA ARG A 60 -4.16 10.43 3.88
C ARG A 60 -2.97 9.97 4.73
N HIS A 61 -1.85 10.68 4.62
CA HIS A 61 -0.65 10.46 5.42
C HIS A 61 -0.57 11.47 6.58
N ARG A 62 -1.22 11.17 7.71
CA ARG A 62 -1.14 11.99 8.93
C ARG A 62 -1.00 11.09 10.15
N ALA A 63 -0.53 11.69 11.24
CA ALA A 63 -0.33 10.99 12.52
C ALA A 63 -1.61 10.29 13.02
N VAL A 64 -2.79 10.88 12.80
CA VAL A 64 -4.08 10.29 13.23
C VAL A 64 -4.36 8.94 12.54
N GLU A 65 -3.97 8.79 11.28
CA GLU A 65 -4.10 7.49 10.59
C GLU A 65 -3.11 6.46 11.16
N SER A 66 -1.87 6.88 11.46
CA SER A 66 -0.86 6.02 12.11
C SER A 66 -1.29 5.58 13.51
N GLU A 67 -1.86 6.49 14.31
CA GLU A 67 -2.38 6.18 15.65
C GLU A 67 -3.50 5.14 15.60
N LYS A 68 -4.45 5.31 14.67
CA LYS A 68 -5.53 4.33 14.45
C LYS A 68 -4.98 2.95 14.09
N PHE A 69 -3.90 2.91 13.31
CA PHE A 69 -3.24 1.65 12.97
C PHE A 69 -2.57 1.00 14.19
N LEU A 70 -1.86 1.77 15.02
CA LEU A 70 -1.26 1.26 16.26
C LEU A 70 -2.32 0.73 17.24
N ILE A 71 -3.46 1.42 17.38
CA ILE A 71 -4.60 0.94 18.17
C ILE A 71 -5.13 -0.40 17.63
N ARG A 72 -5.22 -0.55 16.29
CA ARG A 72 -5.66 -1.80 15.66
C ARG A 72 -4.70 -2.95 15.96
N ILE A 73 -3.39 -2.71 15.84
CA ILE A 73 -2.37 -3.70 16.19
C ILE A 73 -2.54 -4.13 17.65
N GLY A 74 -2.66 -3.17 18.57
CA GLY A 74 -2.83 -3.44 19.99
C GLY A 74 -4.04 -4.32 20.34
N LYS A 75 -5.12 -4.25 19.54
CA LYS A 75 -6.31 -5.12 19.68
C LYS A 75 -6.13 -6.51 19.07
N THR A 76 -5.21 -6.66 18.12
CA THR A 76 -5.00 -7.90 17.37
C THR A 76 -3.95 -8.79 18.03
N VAL A 77 -2.99 -8.19 18.74
CA VAL A 77 -1.93 -8.92 19.45
C VAL A 77 -2.45 -9.47 20.78
N PRO A 78 -2.31 -10.78 21.03
CA PRO A 78 -2.71 -11.39 22.30
C PRO A 78 -1.98 -10.78 23.52
N ALA A 79 -2.69 -10.67 24.65
CA ALA A 79 -2.17 -10.05 25.88
C ALA A 79 -0.88 -10.71 26.43
N HIS A 80 -0.66 -12.00 26.16
CA HIS A 80 0.53 -12.72 26.62
C HIS A 80 1.82 -12.37 25.85
N LEU A 81 1.71 -11.59 24.76
CA LEU A 81 2.83 -11.07 23.97
C LEU A 81 3.12 -9.58 24.28
N GLN A 82 2.38 -8.97 25.21
CA GLN A 82 2.66 -7.64 25.74
C GLN A 82 3.73 -7.82 26.83
N VAL A 83 4.96 -7.36 26.55
CA VAL A 83 6.09 -7.37 27.50
C VAL A 83 6.08 -6.09 28.32
#